data_AF-A0AAV1ICN8-F1
#
_entry.id   AF-A0AAV1ICN8-F1
#
_cell.length_a   1.000
_cell.length_b   1.000
_cell.length_c   1.000
_cell.angle_alpha   90.00
_cell.angle_beta   90.00
_cell.angle_gamma   90.00
#
_symmetry.space_group_name_H-M   'P 1'
#
loop_
_entity.id
_entity.type
_entity.pdbx_description
1 polymer ?
#
loop_
_entity_poly.entity_id
_entity_poly.type
_entity_poly.pdbx_seq_one_letter_code
_entity_poly.pdbx_strand_id
1 'polypeptide(L)'
;MQSSRGPDDGIITVSGKQSKENMDPIGLQLHSLRRVPPLLQESQDPAWRGLQQDLQIMHRKDADMHINPQPILNILEKYKAWSKAHCASIVQDQENIGEKADQVWSQASRVIADLSRAASLMSTAAKHATLAEDLVQRMTELEVRLQQCRVEAATIQEAQEAGAHAGDSIPG
;
A
#
# COMPACT_ATOMS: atom_id res chain seq x y z
N MET A 1 7.64 54.41 39.52
CA MET A 1 7.33 53.00 39.87
C MET A 1 6.74 52.35 38.63
N GLN A 2 7.44 51.35 38.09
CA GLN A 2 6.98 50.55 36.95
C GLN A 2 5.89 49.59 37.42
N SER A 3 4.83 49.43 36.63
CA SER A 3 3.96 48.26 36.70
C SER A 3 3.70 47.77 35.29
N SER A 4 4.25 46.59 35.02
CA SER A 4 4.11 45.80 33.80
C SER A 4 2.63 45.41 33.61
N ARG A 5 2.03 45.79 32.48
CA ARG A 5 0.81 45.16 31.97
C ARG A 5 1.21 44.36 30.74
N GLY A 6 1.06 43.04 30.83
CA GLY A 6 1.33 42.12 29.73
C GLY A 6 0.39 42.34 28.54
N PRO A 7 0.73 41.81 27.36
CA PRO A 7 -0.12 41.91 26.18
C PRO A 7 -1.38 41.07 26.37
N ASP A 8 -2.55 41.68 26.15
CA ASP A 8 -3.83 41.00 25.98
C ASP A 8 -3.72 40.02 24.81
N ASP A 9 -3.66 38.73 25.12
CA ASP A 9 -3.82 37.64 24.15
C ASP A 9 -5.30 37.55 23.75
N GLY A 10 -5.73 38.51 22.91
CA GLY A 10 -7.04 38.50 22.29
C GLY A 10 -7.08 37.45 21.18
N ILE A 11 -7.83 36.37 21.39
CA ILE A 11 -8.14 35.40 20.33
C ILE A 11 -8.93 36.12 19.24
N ILE A 12 -8.27 36.39 18.11
CA ILE A 12 -8.92 36.95 16.92
C ILE A 12 -9.72 35.82 16.25
N THR A 13 -11.02 35.76 16.51
CA THR A 13 -11.94 34.95 15.72
C THR A 13 -12.02 35.50 14.30
N VAL A 14 -11.30 34.87 13.37
CA VAL A 14 -11.43 35.16 11.93
C VAL A 14 -12.76 34.58 11.47
N SER A 15 -13.80 35.41 11.48
CA SER A 15 -15.11 35.05 10.93
C SER A 15 -14.95 34.81 9.42
N GLY A 16 -15.03 33.53 9.02
CA GLY A 16 -14.88 33.08 7.65
C GLY A 16 -15.96 33.62 6.73
N LYS A 17 -15.65 34.73 6.06
CA LYS A 17 -16.21 35.12 4.77
C LYS A 17 -15.05 35.61 3.89
N GLN A 18 -14.30 34.68 3.32
CA GLN A 18 -13.41 35.01 2.21
C GLN A 18 -13.84 34.23 0.97
N SER A 19 -14.11 35.04 -0.05
CA SER A 19 -14.64 34.69 -1.36
C SER A 19 -13.80 33.62 -2.05
N LYS A 20 -14.48 32.67 -2.68
CA LYS A 20 -13.95 31.51 -3.42
C LYS A 20 -13.19 31.89 -4.70
N GLU A 21 -13.01 33.18 -4.97
CA GLU A 21 -12.71 33.68 -6.31
C GLU A 21 -11.21 33.96 -6.56
N ASN A 22 -10.37 33.98 -5.52
CA ASN A 22 -8.92 34.17 -5.64
C ASN A 22 -8.15 33.31 -4.62
N MET A 23 -8.19 31.98 -4.78
CA MET A 23 -7.42 31.07 -3.93
C MET A 23 -6.23 30.47 -4.67
N ASP A 24 -5.06 30.55 -4.03
CA ASP A 24 -3.84 29.87 -4.45
C ASP A 24 -4.07 28.34 -4.61
N PRO A 25 -3.25 27.64 -5.42
CA PRO A 25 -3.41 26.20 -5.68
C PRO A 25 -3.42 25.35 -4.40
N ILE A 26 -2.73 25.81 -3.35
CA ILE A 26 -2.73 25.19 -2.02
C ILE A 26 -4.09 25.40 -1.31
N GLY A 27 -4.72 26.56 -1.48
CA GLY A 27 -6.06 26.84 -0.94
C GLY A 27 -7.14 25.97 -1.57
N LEU A 28 -7.01 25.67 -2.87
CA LEU A 28 -7.88 24.71 -3.55
C LEU A 28 -7.69 23.27 -3.03
N GLN A 29 -6.45 22.86 -2.76
CA GLN A 29 -6.15 21.55 -2.15
C GLN A 29 -6.68 21.44 -0.72
N LEU A 30 -6.54 22.49 0.10
CA LEU A 30 -7.07 22.48 1.47
C LEU A 30 -8.60 22.40 1.50
N HIS A 31 -9.27 22.97 0.50
CA HIS A 31 -10.72 22.84 0.36
C HIS A 31 -11.20 21.50 -0.21
N SER A 32 -10.35 20.78 -0.96
CA SER A 32 -10.67 19.44 -1.48
C SER A 32 -10.49 18.35 -0.44
N LEU A 33 -9.71 18.60 0.62
CA LEU A 33 -9.65 17.71 1.78
C LEU A 33 -11.02 17.65 2.45
N ARG A 34 -11.58 16.43 2.50
CA ARG A 34 -12.85 16.12 3.17
C ARG A 34 -12.72 16.61 4.61
N ARG A 35 -13.39 17.73 4.92
CA ARG A 35 -13.48 18.25 6.30
C ARG A 35 -13.96 17.11 7.18
N VAL A 36 -13.06 16.61 8.03
CA VAL A 36 -13.42 15.68 9.09
C VAL A 36 -14.50 16.39 9.90
N PRO A 37 -15.66 15.76 10.13
CA PRO A 37 -16.67 16.34 11.02
C PRO A 37 -15.97 16.73 12.32
N PRO A 38 -16.27 17.91 12.90
CA PRO A 38 -15.66 18.28 14.16
C PRO A 38 -15.87 17.12 15.15
N LEU A 39 -14.80 16.67 15.80
CA LEU A 39 -14.84 15.54 16.75
C LEU A 39 -15.84 15.77 17.89
N LEU A 40 -16.26 17.03 18.06
CA LEU A 40 -17.31 17.51 18.95
C LEU A 40 -18.60 17.85 18.17
N GLN A 41 -19.03 16.98 17.25
CA GLN A 41 -20.45 16.99 16.92
C GLN A 41 -21.19 16.65 18.21
N GLU A 42 -22.23 17.42 18.54
CA GLU A 42 -23.16 17.10 19.62
C GLU A 42 -23.45 15.61 19.55
N SER A 43 -22.90 14.88 20.52
CA SER A 43 -23.00 13.44 20.59
C SER A 43 -24.48 13.11 20.46
N GLN A 44 -24.86 12.45 19.37
CA GLN A 44 -26.25 12.03 19.12
C GLN A 44 -26.70 10.96 20.13
N ASP A 45 -25.81 10.56 21.04
CA ASP A 45 -26.09 9.67 22.14
C ASP A 45 -27.17 10.28 23.06
N PRO A 46 -28.34 9.63 23.21
CA PRO A 46 -29.42 10.12 24.06
C PRO A 46 -28.98 10.36 25.52
N ALA A 47 -27.92 9.69 25.99
CA ALA A 47 -27.34 9.93 27.31
C ALA A 47 -26.72 11.33 27.45
N TRP A 48 -26.11 11.87 26.38
CA TRP A 48 -25.44 13.17 26.39
C TRP A 48 -26.44 14.33 26.31
N ARG A 49 -27.55 14.15 25.59
CA ARG A 49 -28.66 15.12 25.55
C ARG A 49 -29.34 15.28 26.91
N GLY A 50 -29.56 14.19 27.64
CA GLY A 50 -30.08 14.26 29.01
C GLY A 50 -29.13 15.01 29.95
N LEU A 51 -27.83 14.73 29.85
CA LEU A 51 -26.78 15.37 30.64
C LEU A 51 -26.65 16.88 30.34
N GLN A 52 -26.78 17.28 29.08
CA GLN A 52 -26.76 18.68 28.66
C GLN A 52 -27.99 19.45 29.15
N GLN A 53 -29.17 18.83 29.16
CA GLN A 53 -30.38 19.42 29.73
C GLN A 53 -30.27 19.58 31.25
N ASP A 54 -29.75 18.57 31.95
CA ASP A 54 -29.56 18.61 33.40
C ASP A 54 -28.56 19.71 33.82
N LEU A 55 -27.47 19.91 33.06
CA LEU A 55 -26.50 20.98 33.28
C LEU A 55 -27.07 22.38 33.00
N GLN A 56 -27.93 22.52 31.99
CA GLN A 56 -28.59 23.79 31.68
C GLN A 56 -29.64 24.20 32.73
N ILE A 57 -30.30 23.22 33.37
CA ILE A 57 -31.25 23.47 34.47
C ILE A 57 -30.51 24.01 35.72
N MET A 58 -29.27 23.57 35.98
CA MET A 58 -28.47 24.06 37.11
C MET A 58 -28.02 25.53 36.96
N HIS A 59 -27.84 26.01 35.73
CA HIS A 59 -27.34 27.37 35.48
C HIS A 59 -28.41 28.48 35.58
N ARG A 60 -29.69 28.12 35.68
CA ARG A 60 -30.84 29.04 35.62
C ARG A 60 -31.51 29.38 36.96
N LYS A 61 -31.13 28.75 38.09
CA LYS A 61 -31.71 29.06 39.41
C LYS A 61 -30.70 29.78 40.30
N ASP A 62 -31.14 30.94 40.79
CA ASP A 62 -30.37 31.99 41.45
C ASP A 62 -29.54 31.56 42.69
N ALA A 63 -28.31 32.09 42.71
CA ALA A 63 -27.48 32.72 43.76
C ALA A 63 -27.65 32.48 45.29
N ASP A 64 -28.46 31.55 45.81
CA ASP A 64 -28.47 31.30 47.27
C ASP A 64 -28.85 29.86 47.67
N MET A 65 -28.59 28.91 46.79
CA MET A 65 -29.00 27.52 46.95
C MET A 65 -27.83 26.69 47.48
N HIS A 66 -27.98 26.09 48.67
CA HIS A 66 -27.12 24.99 49.11
C HIS A 66 -27.08 23.95 47.99
N ILE A 67 -25.96 23.87 47.27
CA ILE A 67 -25.79 22.98 46.13
C ILE A 67 -25.76 21.57 46.70
N ASN A 68 -26.87 20.85 46.53
CA ASN A 68 -26.89 19.42 46.78
C ASN A 68 -25.91 18.77 45.79
N PRO A 69 -24.80 18.14 46.23
CA PRO A 69 -23.77 17.62 45.33
C PRO A 69 -24.20 16.34 44.59
N GLN A 70 -25.33 15.74 44.98
CA GLN A 70 -25.79 14.45 44.44
C GLN A 70 -25.97 14.41 42.91
N PRO A 71 -26.53 15.42 42.23
CA PRO A 71 -26.64 15.41 40.77
C PRO A 71 -25.28 15.39 40.07
N ILE A 72 -24.29 16.12 40.62
CA ILE A 72 -22.93 16.17 40.07
C ILE A 72 -22.25 14.82 40.27
N LEU A 73 -22.39 14.20 41.44
CA LEU A 73 -21.85 12.86 41.70
C LEU A 73 -22.46 11.82 40.76
N ASN A 74 -23.78 11.84 40.57
CA ASN A 74 -24.47 10.95 39.62
C ASN A 74 -23.96 11.12 38.18
N ILE A 75 -23.68 12.35 37.75
CA ILE A 75 -23.10 12.63 36.43
C ILE A 75 -21.68 12.06 36.33
N LEU A 76 -20.84 12.29 37.34
CA LEU A 76 -19.47 11.78 37.38
C LEU A 76 -19.42 10.25 37.40
N GLU A 77 -20.35 9.60 38.09
CA GLU A 77 -20.49 8.15 38.10
C GLU A 77 -20.90 7.60 36.73
N LYS A 78 -21.91 8.21 36.09
CA LYS A 78 -22.31 7.86 34.72
C LYS A 78 -21.17 8.05 33.72
N TYR A 79 -20.44 9.16 33.82
CA TYR A 79 -19.27 9.43 32.98
C TYR A 79 -18.16 8.40 33.22
N LYS A 80 -17.88 8.06 34.49
CA LYS A 80 -16.89 7.03 34.84
C LYS A 80 -17.26 5.66 34.26
N ALA A 81 -18.53 5.27 34.35
CA ALA A 81 -19.02 4.02 33.78
C ALA A 81 -18.90 4.01 32.24
N TRP A 82 -19.31 5.09 31.59
CA TRP A 82 -19.18 5.27 30.14
C TRP A 82 -17.71 5.22 29.69
N SER A 83 -16.83 5.98 30.36
CA SER A 83 -15.40 6.02 30.06
C SER A 83 -14.76 4.64 30.21
N LYS A 84 -15.10 3.89 31.27
CA LYS A 84 -14.60 2.53 31.46
C LYS A 84 -15.05 1.59 30.35
N ALA A 85 -16.32 1.65 29.95
CA ALA A 85 -16.85 0.83 28.86
C ALA A 85 -16.20 1.18 27.52
N HIS A 86 -16.02 2.48 27.25
CA HIS A 86 -15.41 2.96 26.01
C HIS A 86 -13.93 2.57 25.92
N CYS A 87 -13.17 2.71 27.02
CA CYS A 87 -11.78 2.23 27.07
C CYS A 87 -11.68 0.71 26.83
N ALA A 88 -12.58 -0.08 27.39
CA ALA A 88 -12.59 -1.53 27.16
C ALA A 88 -12.86 -1.87 25.68
N SER A 89 -13.80 -1.17 25.03
CA SER A 89 -14.06 -1.33 23.60
C SER A 89 -12.83 -0.98 22.75
N ILE A 90 -12.14 0.13 23.06
CA ILE A 90 -10.94 0.54 22.33
C ILE A 90 -9.83 -0.50 22.45
N VAL A 91 -9.62 -1.07 23.65
CA VAL A 91 -8.62 -2.13 23.85
C VAL A 91 -8.97 -3.36 23.01
N GLN A 92 -10.24 -3.78 23.02
CA GLN A 92 -10.69 -4.91 22.21
C GLN A 92 -10.51 -4.65 20.71
N ASP A 93 -10.84 -3.44 20.24
CA ASP A 93 -10.64 -3.07 18.84
C ASP A 93 -9.15 -3.08 18.46
N GLN A 94 -8.28 -2.60 19.35
CA GLN A 94 -6.83 -2.62 19.15
C GLN A 94 -6.27 -4.05 19.09
N GLU A 95 -6.74 -4.95 19.96
CA GLU A 95 -6.38 -6.37 19.93
C GLU A 95 -6.81 -7.02 18.61
N ASN A 96 -8.05 -6.79 18.17
CA ASN A 96 -8.57 -7.31 16.90
C ASN A 96 -7.79 -6.77 15.69
N ILE A 97 -7.40 -5.50 15.73
CA ILE A 97 -6.56 -4.90 14.68
C ILE A 97 -5.17 -5.52 14.69
N GLY A 98 -4.58 -5.72 15.86
CA GLY A 98 -3.28 -6.37 16.03
C GLY A 98 -3.27 -7.78 15.44
N GLU A 99 -4.26 -8.60 15.80
CA GLU A 99 -4.37 -9.97 15.28
C GLU A 99 -4.50 -10.00 13.75
N LYS A 100 -5.33 -9.12 13.18
CA LYS A 100 -5.47 -9.01 11.72
C LYS A 100 -4.18 -8.53 11.05
N ALA A 101 -3.49 -7.58 11.67
CA ALA A 101 -2.21 -7.09 11.16
C ALA A 101 -1.16 -8.21 11.12
N ASP A 102 -1.08 -9.03 12.17
CA ASP A 102 -0.18 -10.18 12.24
C ASP A 102 -0.52 -11.24 11.18
N GLN A 103 -1.80 -11.53 10.97
CA GLN A 103 -2.25 -12.45 9.90
C GLN A 103 -1.86 -11.93 8.52
N VAL A 104 -2.10 -10.64 8.23
CA VAL A 104 -1.74 -10.01 6.96
C VAL A 104 -0.22 -10.03 6.77
N TRP A 105 0.55 -9.72 7.81
CA TRP A 105 2.01 -9.75 7.75
C TRP A 105 2.55 -11.15 7.45
N SER A 106 2.00 -12.17 8.10
CA SER A 106 2.36 -13.58 7.85
C SER A 106 2.08 -13.98 6.40
N GLN A 107 0.90 -13.64 5.87
CA GLN A 107 0.53 -13.91 4.49
C GLN A 107 1.42 -13.16 3.49
N ALA A 108 1.67 -11.86 3.72
CA ALA A 108 2.54 -11.06 2.87
C ALA A 108 3.96 -11.61 2.83
N SER A 109 4.52 -11.99 3.98
CA SER A 109 5.85 -12.60 4.08
C SER A 109 5.93 -13.90 3.29
N ARG A 110 4.89 -14.73 3.35
CA ARG A 110 4.80 -15.97 2.57
C ARG A 110 4.77 -15.69 1.07
N VAL A 111 3.94 -14.76 0.62
CA VAL A 111 3.85 -14.37 -0.80
C VAL A 111 5.19 -13.87 -1.31
N ILE A 112 5.89 -13.02 -0.54
CA ILE A 112 7.23 -12.53 -0.90
C ILE A 112 8.22 -13.69 -1.04
N ALA A 113 8.21 -14.64 -0.12
CA ALA A 113 9.09 -15.81 -0.17
C ALA A 113 8.80 -16.70 -1.40
N ASP A 114 7.52 -16.92 -1.71
CA ASP A 114 7.12 -17.72 -2.88
C ASP A 114 7.47 -17.01 -4.20
N LEU A 115 7.27 -15.69 -4.29
CA LEU A 115 7.70 -14.90 -5.45
C LEU A 115 9.22 -14.92 -5.63
N SER A 116 9.99 -14.81 -4.54
CA SER A 116 11.46 -14.88 -4.60
C SER A 116 11.95 -16.25 -5.09
N ARG A 117 11.29 -17.33 -4.64
CA ARG A 117 11.56 -18.69 -5.12
C ARG A 117 11.22 -18.83 -6.60
N ALA A 118 10.04 -18.34 -7.01
CA ALA A 118 9.61 -18.37 -8.40
C ALA A 118 10.58 -17.61 -9.32
N ALA A 119 10.98 -16.40 -8.93
CA ALA A 119 11.96 -15.60 -9.68
C ALA A 119 13.30 -16.33 -9.83
N SER A 120 13.77 -17.01 -8.78
CA SER A 120 15.01 -17.80 -8.82
C SER A 120 14.91 -18.99 -9.78
N LEU A 121 13.77 -19.71 -9.76
CA LEU A 121 13.49 -20.79 -10.70
C LEU A 121 13.41 -20.29 -12.14
N MET A 122 12.73 -19.17 -12.37
CA MET A 122 12.64 -18.56 -13.70
C MET A 122 14.00 -18.10 -14.21
N SER A 123 14.84 -17.51 -13.36
CA SER A 123 16.23 -17.15 -13.74
C SER A 123 17.04 -18.38 -14.15
N THR A 124 16.88 -19.49 -13.42
CA THR A 124 17.56 -20.74 -13.74
C THR A 124 17.02 -21.34 -15.05
N ALA A 125 15.70 -21.37 -15.23
CA ALA A 125 15.06 -21.81 -16.46
C ALA A 125 15.48 -20.97 -17.67
N ALA A 126 15.59 -19.65 -17.51
CA ALA A 126 16.07 -18.75 -18.57
C ALA A 126 17.52 -19.08 -18.97
N LYS A 127 18.43 -19.34 -18.01
CA LYS A 127 19.80 -19.78 -18.30
C LYS A 127 19.81 -21.11 -19.08
N HIS A 128 18.99 -22.07 -18.66
CA HIS A 128 18.87 -23.33 -19.38
C HIS A 128 18.30 -23.15 -20.79
N ALA A 129 17.34 -22.25 -20.99
CA ALA A 129 16.80 -21.92 -22.31
C ALA A 129 17.87 -21.33 -23.23
N THR A 130 18.69 -20.39 -22.74
CA THR A 130 19.79 -19.82 -23.52
C THR A 130 20.85 -20.86 -23.90
N LEU A 131 21.15 -21.80 -23.00
CA LEU A 131 22.08 -22.89 -23.29
C LEU A 131 21.51 -23.86 -24.32
N ALA A 132 20.21 -24.16 -24.25
CA ALA A 132 19.53 -24.99 -25.24
C ALA A 132 19.53 -24.33 -26.62
N GLU A 133 19.33 -23.01 -26.69
CA GLU A 133 19.39 -22.25 -27.94
C GLU A 133 20.80 -22.28 -28.56
N ASP A 134 21.86 -22.09 -27.77
CA ASP A 134 23.25 -22.25 -28.22
C ASP A 134 23.51 -23.65 -28.79
N LEU A 135 23.04 -24.70 -28.10
CA LEU A 135 23.18 -26.08 -28.56
C LEU A 135 22.45 -26.32 -29.89
N VAL A 136 21.23 -25.80 -30.04
CA VAL A 136 20.47 -25.91 -31.30
C VAL A 136 21.21 -25.20 -32.44
N GLN A 137 21.77 -24.01 -32.19
CA GLN A 137 22.57 -23.31 -33.19
C GLN A 137 23.80 -24.13 -33.61
N ARG A 138 24.52 -24.72 -32.66
CA ARG A 138 25.69 -25.56 -32.95
C ARG A 138 25.32 -26.85 -33.69
N MET A 139 24.18 -27.46 -33.36
CA MET A 139 23.67 -28.63 -34.08
C MET A 139 23.34 -28.29 -35.53
N THR A 140 22.62 -27.19 -35.77
CA THR A 140 22.29 -26.74 -37.14
C THR A 140 23.53 -26.39 -37.95
N GLU A 141 24.56 -25.78 -37.34
CA GLU A 141 25.85 -25.56 -38.00
C GLU A 141 26.53 -26.88 -38.39
N LEU A 142 26.54 -27.86 -37.49
CA LEU A 142 27.11 -29.19 -37.75
C LEU A 142 26.37 -29.92 -38.87
N GLU A 143 25.04 -29.82 -38.92
CA GLU A 143 24.22 -30.38 -40.00
C GLU A 143 24.58 -29.76 -41.35
N VAL A 144 24.74 -28.44 -41.41
CA VAL A 144 25.17 -27.74 -42.63
C VAL A 144 26.56 -28.22 -43.07
N ARG A 145 27.52 -28.32 -42.14
CA ARG A 145 28.87 -28.80 -42.44
C ARG A 145 28.89 -30.26 -42.92
N LEU A 146 28.10 -31.13 -42.29
CA LEU A 146 27.97 -32.52 -42.73
C LEU A 146 27.37 -32.61 -44.13
N GLN A 147 26.37 -31.79 -44.42
CA GLN A 147 25.77 -31.74 -45.75
C GLN A 147 26.77 -31.24 -46.79
N GLN A 148 27.58 -30.24 -46.46
CA GLN A 148 28.66 -29.78 -47.31
C GLN A 148 29.70 -30.89 -47.58
N CYS A 149 30.18 -31.59 -46.55
CA CYS A 149 31.12 -32.70 -46.72
C CYS A 149 30.54 -33.84 -47.58
N ARG A 150 29.24 -34.12 -47.48
CA ARG A 150 28.57 -35.12 -48.35
C ARG A 150 28.58 -34.71 -49.81
N VAL A 151 28.31 -33.43 -50.11
CA VAL A 151 28.35 -32.92 -51.48
C VAL A 151 29.77 -32.95 -52.03
N GLU A 152 30.77 -32.51 -51.23
CA GLU A 152 32.18 -32.57 -51.61
C GLU A 152 32.67 -34.02 -51.86
N ALA A 153 32.23 -34.98 -51.05
CA ALA A 153 32.56 -36.39 -51.28
C ALA A 153 31.94 -36.93 -52.57
N ALA A 154 30.70 -36.54 -52.89
CA ALA A 154 30.02 -36.96 -54.11
C ALA A 154 30.70 -36.39 -55.37
N THR A 155 31.13 -35.12 -55.36
CA THR A 155 31.82 -34.52 -56.52
C THR A 155 33.20 -35.14 -56.74
N ILE A 156 33.92 -35.50 -55.67
CA ILE A 156 35.19 -36.23 -55.79
C ILE A 156 34.95 -37.62 -56.40
N GLN A 157 33.90 -38.33 -55.99
CA GLN A 157 33.57 -39.63 -56.53
C GLN A 157 33.21 -39.57 -58.03
N GLU A 158 32.37 -38.60 -58.43
CA GLU A 158 32.06 -38.35 -59.85
C GLU A 158 33.31 -38.02 -60.67
N ALA A 159 34.24 -37.23 -60.12
CA ALA A 159 35.50 -36.90 -60.78
C ALA A 159 36.42 -38.13 -60.94
N GLN A 160 36.42 -39.06 -59.98
CA GLN A 160 37.16 -40.32 -60.06
C GLN A 160 36.56 -41.27 -61.11
N GLU A 161 35.24 -41.37 -61.18
CA GLU A 161 34.54 -42.19 -62.19
C GLU A 161 34.75 -41.64 -63.61
N ALA A 162 34.74 -40.31 -63.79
CA ALA A 162 35.03 -39.68 -65.08
C ALA A 162 36.51 -39.83 -65.51
N GLY A 163 37.45 -39.79 -64.57
CA GLY A 163 38.88 -39.99 -64.83
C GLY A 163 39.23 -41.43 -65.22
N ALA A 164 38.52 -42.42 -64.67
CA ALA A 164 38.73 -43.83 -65.00
C ALA A 164 38.31 -44.18 -66.44
N HIS A 165 37.29 -43.52 -66.99
CA HIS A 165 36.84 -43.76 -68.37
C HIS A 165 37.71 -43.12 -69.45
N ALA A 166 38.54 -42.11 -69.13
CA ALA A 166 39.44 -41.47 -70.08
C ALA A 166 40.77 -42.23 -70.29
N GLY A 167 41.15 -43.12 -69.38
CA GLY A 167 42.42 -43.87 -69.43
C GLY A 167 42.43 -45.10 -70.34
N ASP A 168 41.27 -45.58 -70.79
CA ASP A 168 41.14 -46.86 -71.51
C ASP A 168 41.06 -46.71 -73.05
N SER A 169 41.29 -45.50 -73.57
CA SER A 169 41.36 -45.22 -75.01
C SER A 169 42.79 -44.89 -75.45
N ILE A 170 43.68 -45.89 -75.41
CA ILE A 170 44.93 -45.86 -76.20
C ILE A 170 44.73 -46.82 -77.38
N PRO A 171 44.52 -46.32 -78.62
CA PRO A 171 44.52 -47.19 -79.78
C PRO A 171 45.98 -47.53 -80.15
N GLY A 172 46.28 -48.83 -80.16
CA GLY A 172 47.47 -49.40 -80.82
C GLY A 172 47.26 -49.59 -82.31
#